data_AF-A0AAU4NRC9-F1
#
_entry.id   AF-A0AAU4NRC9-F1
#
_cell.length_a   1.000
_cell.length_b   1.000
_cell.length_c   1.000
_cell.angle_alpha   90.00
_cell.angle_beta   90.00
_cell.angle_gamma   90.00
#
_symmetry.space_group_name_H-M   'P 1'
#
loop_
_entity.id
_entity.type
_entity.pdbx_description
1 polymer ?
#
loop_
_entity_poly.entity_id
_entity_poly.type
_entity_poly.pdbx_seq_one_letter_code
_entity_poly.pdbx_strand_id
1 'polypeptide(L)'
;MTLLSTRPRRRSTTLVAAAAVTVVLSLGACGTDTDVPATEELTPSTSAVTLPVSAVTTTLVDAGAEPRTVVTATPSEAEQTATLVAESTISQQIDAAESQDFSTPPLTLPMTATSRSAAGSDGLQVDMTLGAATTSDATLQASLGPTAGSSAGFATTPSGAVTALTIDPSPDARDIARSAVEQALSQAVYRAVPFPAEPIGVGARWTVTQEVVSGISLLQTTTATLTSFDDGVATVDVAVTQSPEEPIWQLPDEQGTLNIESFVMTGQGQLRIDPSKPLPLGGTVAVGGDQVYRDANSQTTLKQTTSNTVTWS
;
A
#
# COMPACT_ATOMS: atom_id res chain seq x y z
N MET A 1 -52.10 -49.57 -48.70
CA MET A 1 -51.19 -50.73 -48.82
C MET A 1 -49.81 -50.13 -49.03
N THR A 2 -48.82 -50.22 -48.14
CA THR A 2 -48.37 -51.35 -47.32
C THR A 2 -47.61 -50.81 -46.09
N LEU A 3 -47.75 -51.49 -44.95
CA LEU A 3 -47.16 -51.19 -43.64
C LEU A 3 -45.64 -51.49 -43.57
N LEU A 4 -44.89 -50.70 -42.79
CA LEU A 4 -43.64 -51.03 -42.07
C LEU A 4 -43.48 -49.96 -40.96
N SER A 5 -43.84 -50.17 -39.69
CA SER A 5 -43.28 -51.03 -38.63
C SER A 5 -41.86 -50.70 -38.15
N THR A 6 -41.80 -50.18 -36.91
CA THR A 6 -40.75 -50.34 -35.84
C THR A 6 -39.35 -49.75 -36.10
N ARG A 7 -38.65 -49.07 -35.17
CA ARG A 7 -38.59 -49.01 -33.70
C ARG A 7 -37.75 -47.76 -33.28
N PRO A 8 -37.85 -47.28 -32.03
CA PRO A 8 -37.12 -46.08 -31.55
C PRO A 8 -35.71 -46.43 -31.04
N ARG A 9 -34.72 -45.56 -31.32
CA ARG A 9 -33.35 -45.67 -30.77
C ARG A 9 -33.13 -44.65 -29.64
N ARG A 10 -32.48 -45.17 -28.60
CA ARG A 10 -32.31 -44.65 -27.24
C ARG A 10 -31.64 -43.28 -27.15
N ARG A 11 -32.07 -42.51 -26.15
CA ARG A 11 -31.37 -41.40 -25.52
C ARG A 11 -30.00 -41.86 -24.99
N SER A 12 -28.96 -41.12 -25.30
CA SER A 12 -27.64 -41.21 -24.66
C SER A 12 -27.35 -39.85 -24.02
N THR A 13 -27.47 -39.81 -22.69
CA THR A 13 -26.98 -38.77 -21.80
C THR A 13 -25.46 -38.83 -21.71
N THR A 14 -24.77 -37.78 -22.15
CA THR A 14 -23.34 -37.60 -21.92
C THR A 14 -23.14 -36.69 -20.72
N LEU A 15 -22.81 -37.29 -19.58
CA LEU A 15 -22.09 -36.67 -18.47
C LEU A 15 -20.62 -36.52 -18.91
N VAL A 16 -20.08 -35.31 -18.87
CA VAL A 16 -18.61 -35.10 -18.95
C VAL A 16 -18.16 -34.61 -17.58
N ALA A 17 -17.36 -35.46 -16.95
CA ALA A 17 -16.83 -35.33 -15.61
C ALA A 17 -15.60 -34.41 -15.57
N ALA A 18 -15.46 -33.69 -14.46
CA ALA A 18 -14.29 -32.91 -14.09
C ALA A 18 -13.05 -33.80 -13.92
N ALA A 19 -11.95 -33.43 -14.57
CA ALA A 19 -10.66 -34.08 -14.41
C ALA A 19 -9.80 -33.27 -13.43
N ALA A 20 -9.61 -33.81 -12.23
CA ALA A 20 -8.57 -33.40 -11.30
C ALA A 20 -7.24 -34.03 -11.76
N VAL A 21 -6.21 -33.20 -11.97
CA VAL A 21 -4.86 -33.66 -12.31
C VAL A 21 -4.00 -33.62 -11.06
N THR A 22 -3.66 -34.79 -10.55
CA THR A 22 -2.70 -34.99 -9.46
C THR A 22 -1.40 -35.53 -10.07
N VAL A 23 -0.32 -34.77 -10.03
CA VAL A 23 1.00 -35.20 -10.52
C VAL A 23 1.77 -35.84 -9.35
N VAL A 24 2.14 -37.12 -9.52
CA VAL A 24 3.08 -37.84 -8.67
C VAL A 24 4.36 -38.04 -9.50
N LEU A 25 5.48 -37.46 -9.05
CA LEU A 25 6.79 -37.66 -9.67
C LEU A 25 7.56 -38.74 -8.91
N SER A 26 7.78 -39.88 -9.56
CA SER A 26 8.65 -40.96 -9.12
C SER A 26 10.08 -40.75 -9.59
N LEU A 27 11.04 -40.78 -8.67
CA LEU A 27 12.48 -40.75 -8.94
C LEU A 27 12.94 -42.00 -9.70
N GLY A 28 13.59 -41.79 -10.84
CA GLY A 28 14.37 -42.79 -11.58
C GLY A 28 15.81 -42.31 -11.73
N ALA A 29 16.73 -43.09 -11.17
CA ALA A 29 18.17 -42.84 -11.14
C ALA A 29 18.89 -43.43 -12.36
N CYS A 30 20.14 -42.99 -12.53
CA CYS A 30 21.25 -43.50 -13.36
C CYS A 30 21.45 -42.86 -14.75
N GLY A 31 22.49 -42.03 -14.84
CA GLY A 31 23.13 -41.59 -16.07
C GLY A 31 24.23 -40.58 -15.77
N THR A 32 25.47 -41.03 -15.78
CA THR A 32 26.69 -40.25 -15.52
C THR A 32 26.97 -39.26 -16.66
N ASP A 33 26.82 -37.97 -16.39
CA ASP A 33 27.64 -36.91 -16.99
C ASP A 33 27.52 -35.67 -16.09
N THR A 34 28.67 -35.13 -15.69
CA THR A 34 28.76 -33.98 -14.80
C THR A 34 28.45 -32.70 -15.59
N ASP A 35 27.17 -32.36 -15.64
CA ASP A 35 26.71 -30.98 -15.80
C ASP A 35 25.42 -30.87 -14.98
N VAL A 36 25.56 -30.43 -13.74
CA VAL A 36 24.42 -30.10 -12.89
C VAL A 36 23.91 -28.75 -13.40
N PRO A 37 22.70 -28.66 -13.99
CA PRO A 37 22.07 -27.36 -14.13
C PRO A 37 21.89 -26.82 -12.72
N ALA A 38 22.46 -25.64 -12.46
CA ALA A 38 22.23 -24.93 -11.22
C ALA A 38 20.71 -24.85 -11.00
N THR A 39 20.21 -25.64 -10.06
CA THR A 39 18.95 -25.33 -9.39
C THR A 39 19.16 -23.92 -8.85
N GLU A 40 18.52 -22.93 -9.46
CA GLU A 40 18.37 -21.62 -8.85
C GLU A 40 17.55 -21.83 -7.57
N GLU A 41 18.28 -22.14 -6.51
CA GLU A 41 17.82 -22.03 -5.14
C GLU A 41 17.44 -20.56 -5.00
N LEU A 42 16.13 -20.27 -4.99
CA LEU A 42 15.59 -18.96 -4.66
C LEU A 42 16.00 -18.64 -3.23
N THR A 43 17.21 -18.13 -3.06
CA THR A 43 17.67 -17.57 -1.81
C THR A 43 16.77 -16.35 -1.54
N PRO A 44 16.16 -16.23 -0.35
CA PRO A 44 15.48 -15.00 0.00
C PRO A 44 16.50 -13.87 -0.12
N SER A 45 16.21 -12.86 -0.94
CA SER A 45 17.08 -11.71 -1.07
C SER A 45 17.05 -10.95 0.26
N THR A 46 18.05 -11.17 1.11
CA THR A 46 18.24 -10.45 2.39
C THR A 46 18.86 -9.07 2.16
N SER A 47 18.60 -8.45 1.01
CA SER A 47 19.21 -7.18 0.60
C SER A 47 18.18 -6.07 0.73
N ALA A 48 18.63 -4.91 1.22
CA ALA A 48 17.80 -3.71 1.29
C ALA A 48 17.09 -3.42 -0.04
N VAL A 49 15.78 -3.17 0.04
CA VAL A 49 14.93 -2.77 -1.08
C VAL A 49 14.66 -1.29 -0.98
N THR A 50 14.82 -0.56 -2.09
CA THR A 50 14.42 0.84 -2.18
C THR A 50 13.25 0.97 -3.15
N LEU A 51 12.13 1.44 -2.62
CA LEU A 51 10.90 1.72 -3.34
C LEU A 51 10.90 3.21 -3.73
N PRO A 52 10.84 3.55 -5.02
CA PRO A 52 10.65 4.94 -5.43
C PRO A 52 9.27 5.42 -4.96
N VAL A 53 9.20 6.68 -4.53
CA VAL A 53 7.94 7.33 -4.19
C VAL A 53 7.66 8.37 -5.26
N SER A 54 6.44 8.37 -5.78
CA SER A 54 6.02 9.30 -6.81
C SER A 54 6.26 10.75 -6.39
N ALA A 55 6.66 11.59 -7.35
CA ALA A 55 6.86 13.00 -7.08
C ALA A 55 5.56 13.65 -6.56
N VAL A 56 5.71 14.52 -5.57
CA VAL A 56 4.61 15.23 -4.93
C VAL A 56 4.64 16.70 -5.32
N THR A 57 3.48 17.25 -5.67
CA THR A 57 3.29 18.69 -5.89
C THR A 57 2.44 19.26 -4.75
N THR A 58 3.00 20.24 -4.02
CA THR A 58 2.26 21.01 -3.01
C THR A 58 1.87 22.37 -3.58
N THR A 59 0.62 22.79 -3.40
CA THR A 59 0.12 24.08 -3.87
C THR A 59 -0.70 24.76 -2.80
N LEU A 60 -0.27 25.94 -2.36
CA LEU A 60 -1.02 26.76 -1.42
C LEU A 60 -2.32 27.26 -2.07
N VAL A 61 -3.44 27.12 -1.35
CA VAL A 61 -4.76 27.61 -1.77
C VAL A 61 -5.16 28.84 -0.97
N ASP A 62 -4.98 28.80 0.35
CA ASP A 62 -5.22 29.90 1.27
C ASP A 62 -4.11 29.91 2.33
N ALA A 63 -3.50 31.07 2.57
CA ALA A 63 -2.42 31.24 3.53
C ALA A 63 -2.89 31.26 5.00
N GLY A 64 -4.20 31.32 5.27
CA GLY A 64 -4.76 31.37 6.61
C GLY A 64 -4.58 32.72 7.30
N ALA A 65 -4.89 32.79 8.60
CA ALA A 65 -4.79 34.00 9.40
C ALA A 65 -3.33 34.33 9.80
N GLU A 66 -3.06 35.59 10.14
CA GLU A 66 -1.81 35.98 10.79
C GLU A 66 -1.79 35.55 12.27
N PRO A 67 -0.61 35.25 12.86
CA PRO A 67 0.72 35.28 12.23
C PRO A 67 0.98 34.06 11.32
N ARG A 68 1.66 34.29 10.20
CA ARG A 68 2.09 33.24 9.27
C ARG A 68 3.58 32.93 9.40
N THR A 69 3.97 31.67 9.21
CA THR A 69 5.37 31.23 9.19
C THR A 69 5.60 30.23 8.07
N VAL A 70 6.82 30.22 7.53
CA VAL A 70 7.27 29.12 6.68
C VAL A 70 7.53 27.91 7.57
N VAL A 71 7.04 26.74 7.17
CA VAL A 71 7.21 25.48 7.89
C VAL A 71 8.16 24.59 7.09
N THR A 72 9.31 24.27 7.68
CA THR A 72 10.34 23.43 7.04
C THR A 72 10.75 22.32 7.97
N ALA A 73 10.99 21.13 7.41
CA ALA A 73 11.54 20.02 8.18
C ALA A 73 12.97 20.36 8.64
N THR A 74 13.30 20.05 9.90
CA THR A 74 14.64 20.27 10.45
C THR A 74 15.21 18.96 10.99
N PRO A 75 16.52 18.69 10.79
CA PRO A 75 17.13 17.47 11.30
C PRO A 75 17.09 17.44 12.83
N SER A 76 16.94 16.24 13.38
CA SER A 76 16.98 15.98 14.82
C SER A 76 17.71 14.68 15.09
N GLU A 77 18.84 14.80 15.81
CA GLU A 77 19.58 13.64 16.35
C GLU A 77 18.86 13.01 17.55
N ALA A 78 17.86 13.69 18.12
CA ALA A 78 17.06 13.11 19.19
C ALA A 78 16.14 12.01 18.64
N GLU A 79 16.20 10.85 19.28
CA GLU A 79 15.35 9.71 18.93
C GLU A 79 13.87 10.02 19.21
N GLN A 80 13.02 9.67 18.26
CA GLN A 80 11.57 9.62 18.40
C GLN A 80 11.12 8.17 18.42
N THR A 81 10.34 7.78 19.41
CA THR A 81 9.55 6.55 19.36
C THR A 81 8.18 6.86 18.79
N ALA A 82 7.69 6.01 17.89
CA ALA A 82 6.34 6.08 17.33
C ALA A 82 5.81 4.67 17.09
N THR A 83 4.49 4.54 17.07
CA THR A 83 3.80 3.32 16.65
C THR A 83 2.95 3.63 15.44
N LEU A 84 3.19 2.87 14.37
CA LEU A 84 2.37 2.87 13.17
C LEU A 84 1.36 1.73 13.27
N VAL A 85 0.07 2.01 13.08
CA VAL A 85 -0.95 0.98 12.88
C VAL A 85 -1.50 1.11 11.47
N ALA A 86 -1.42 0.04 10.69
CA ALA A 86 -1.91 -0.03 9.32
C ALA A 86 -3.00 -1.09 9.21
N GLU A 87 -4.13 -0.73 8.60
CA GLU A 87 -5.25 -1.62 8.34
C GLU A 87 -5.67 -1.52 6.88
N SER A 88 -5.98 -2.64 6.24
CA SER A 88 -6.48 -2.66 4.87
C SER A 88 -7.58 -3.71 4.73
N THR A 89 -8.76 -3.26 4.37
CA THR A 89 -9.88 -4.13 4.07
C THR A 89 -10.20 -4.10 2.58
N ILE A 90 -10.45 -5.28 2.03
CA ILE A 90 -10.79 -5.45 0.62
C ILE A 90 -11.88 -6.51 0.54
N SER A 91 -13.07 -6.13 0.09
CA SER A 91 -14.14 -7.05 -0.26
C SER A 91 -14.38 -7.02 -1.75
N GLN A 92 -14.44 -8.17 -2.40
CA GLN A 92 -14.68 -8.29 -3.83
C GLN A 92 -15.89 -9.18 -4.11
N GLN A 93 -16.64 -8.85 -5.15
CA GLN A 93 -17.77 -9.64 -5.62
C GLN A 93 -17.76 -9.70 -7.14
N ILE A 94 -17.82 -10.91 -7.70
CA ILE A 94 -17.99 -11.15 -9.12
C ILE A 94 -19.47 -11.40 -9.40
N ASP A 95 -20.08 -10.58 -10.26
CA ASP A 95 -21.49 -10.65 -10.63
C ASP A 95 -22.41 -10.76 -9.40
N ALA A 96 -23.18 -11.84 -9.30
CA ALA A 96 -24.09 -12.14 -8.19
C ALA A 96 -23.55 -13.22 -7.23
N ALA A 97 -22.25 -13.55 -7.31
CA ALA A 97 -21.62 -14.47 -6.38
C ALA A 97 -21.55 -13.89 -4.96
N GLU A 98 -21.22 -14.74 -3.98
CA GLU A 98 -20.93 -14.27 -2.63
C GLU A 98 -19.66 -13.41 -2.61
N SER A 99 -19.66 -12.38 -1.76
CA SER A 99 -18.48 -11.54 -1.57
C SER A 99 -17.34 -12.31 -0.92
N GLN A 100 -16.14 -12.09 -1.42
CA GLN A 100 -14.89 -12.66 -0.93
C GLN A 100 -14.06 -11.59 -0.22
N ASP A 101 -13.38 -12.01 0.84
CA ASP A 101 -12.51 -11.13 1.64
C ASP A 101 -11.05 -11.32 1.21
N PHE A 102 -10.41 -10.21 0.85
CA PHE A 102 -9.01 -10.10 0.46
C PHE A 102 -8.26 -9.10 1.36
N SER A 103 -8.83 -8.77 2.52
CA SER A 103 -8.23 -7.87 3.50
C SER A 103 -6.89 -8.39 3.99
N THR A 104 -5.95 -7.49 4.27
CA THR A 104 -4.72 -7.83 4.97
C THR A 104 -4.91 -7.63 6.47
N PRO A 105 -4.40 -8.52 7.33
CA PRO A 105 -4.50 -8.35 8.77
C PRO A 105 -3.94 -7.00 9.23
N PRO A 106 -4.54 -6.37 10.26
CA PRO A 106 -4.02 -5.14 10.81
C PRO A 106 -2.61 -5.36 11.40
N LEU A 107 -1.70 -4.43 11.15
CA LEU A 107 -0.32 -4.50 11.64
C LEU A 107 -0.04 -3.32 12.57
N THR A 108 0.40 -3.61 13.79
CA THR A 108 0.96 -2.62 14.72
C THR A 108 2.48 -2.72 14.68
N LEU A 109 3.13 -1.63 14.33
CA LEU A 109 4.57 -1.54 14.08
C LEU A 109 5.18 -0.42 14.95
N PRO A 110 5.67 -0.75 16.16
CA PRO A 110 6.47 0.18 16.92
C PRO A 110 7.81 0.42 16.22
N MET A 111 8.36 1.63 16.31
CA MET A 111 9.66 1.98 15.73
C MET A 111 10.32 3.12 16.50
N THR A 112 11.64 3.20 16.38
CA THR A 112 12.42 4.39 16.75
C THR A 112 12.96 5.04 15.49
N ALA A 113 13.03 6.37 15.47
CA ALA A 113 13.44 7.14 14.31
C ALA A 113 14.35 8.30 14.70
N THR A 114 15.28 8.62 13.81
CA THR A 114 16.12 9.84 13.87
C THR A 114 16.12 10.50 12.49
N SER A 115 16.49 11.79 12.42
CA SER A 115 16.64 12.47 11.14
C SER A 115 17.94 13.26 11.07
N ARG A 116 18.52 13.29 9.89
CA ARG A 116 19.74 14.04 9.56
C ARG A 116 19.59 14.71 8.21
N SER A 117 20.41 15.69 7.91
CA SER A 117 20.46 16.26 6.56
C SER A 117 20.85 15.18 5.55
N ALA A 118 20.11 15.10 4.45
CA ALA A 118 20.43 14.19 3.36
C ALA A 118 21.64 14.71 2.57
N ALA A 119 22.58 13.82 2.25
CA ALA A 119 23.80 14.22 1.54
C ALA A 119 23.47 14.70 0.11
N GLY A 120 23.90 15.91 -0.23
CA GLY A 120 23.72 16.48 -1.57
C GLY A 120 22.30 17.00 -1.86
N SER A 121 21.47 17.20 -0.84
CA SER A 121 20.15 17.83 -0.97
C SER A 121 19.84 18.68 0.26
N ASP A 122 18.86 19.58 0.15
CA ASP A 122 18.36 20.37 1.29
C ASP A 122 17.34 19.59 2.16
N GLY A 123 17.09 18.33 1.81
CA GLY A 123 16.15 17.44 2.46
C GLY A 123 16.68 16.73 3.70
N LEU A 124 15.85 15.89 4.31
CA LEU A 124 16.25 15.03 5.42
C LEU A 124 16.30 13.57 4.98
N GLN A 125 17.26 12.83 5.56
CA GLN A 125 17.23 11.38 5.63
C GLN A 125 16.69 10.98 7.00
N VAL A 126 15.62 10.20 7.01
CA VAL A 126 15.05 9.58 8.20
C VAL A 126 15.52 8.14 8.27
N ASP A 127 16.11 7.77 9.39
CA ASP A 127 16.58 6.41 9.67
C ASP A 127 15.73 5.84 10.82
N MET A 128 15.16 4.65 10.62
CA MET A 128 14.23 3.98 11.52
C MET A 128 14.71 2.57 11.88
N THR A 129 14.46 2.16 13.12
CA THR A 129 14.61 0.78 13.58
C THR A 129 13.25 0.24 13.99
N LEU A 130 12.86 -0.89 13.40
CA LEU A 130 11.57 -1.52 13.68
C LEU A 130 11.62 -2.29 15.00
N GLY A 131 10.61 -2.09 15.84
CA GLY A 131 10.38 -2.86 17.05
C GLY A 131 9.63 -4.18 16.78
N ALA A 132 9.12 -4.79 17.84
CA ALA A 132 8.34 -6.02 17.75
C ALA A 132 6.94 -5.73 17.16
N ALA A 133 6.75 -6.09 15.89
CA ALA A 133 5.46 -5.95 15.21
C ALA A 133 4.43 -6.96 15.75
N THR A 134 3.16 -6.56 15.79
CA THR A 134 2.06 -7.40 16.26
C THR A 134 0.85 -7.32 15.34
N THR A 135 0.04 -8.37 15.36
CA THR A 135 -1.22 -8.47 14.61
C THR A 135 -2.18 -9.41 15.33
N SER A 136 -3.48 -9.30 15.05
CA SER A 136 -4.49 -10.24 15.53
C SER A 136 -4.53 -11.56 14.74
N ASP A 137 -3.93 -11.62 13.55
CA ASP A 137 -3.90 -12.84 12.74
C ASP A 137 -2.81 -13.81 13.21
N ALA A 138 -3.20 -15.03 13.58
CA ALA A 138 -2.28 -16.01 14.15
C ALA A 138 -1.18 -16.46 13.15
N THR A 139 -1.48 -16.51 11.86
CA THR A 139 -0.55 -16.97 10.82
C THR A 139 0.54 -15.94 10.59
N LEU A 140 0.16 -14.68 10.43
CA LEU A 140 1.09 -13.56 10.30
C LEU A 140 1.86 -13.36 11.60
N GLN A 141 1.19 -13.40 12.76
CA GLN A 141 1.85 -13.22 14.07
C GLN A 141 2.98 -14.22 14.31
N ALA A 142 2.82 -15.48 13.87
CA ALA A 142 3.87 -16.50 13.96
C ALA A 142 5.13 -16.16 13.12
N SER A 143 4.99 -15.26 12.15
CA SER A 143 6.07 -14.84 11.24
C SER A 143 6.68 -13.47 11.59
N LEU A 144 6.08 -12.69 12.51
CA LEU A 144 6.54 -11.33 12.85
C LEU A 144 7.72 -11.29 13.81
N GLY A 145 7.97 -12.33 14.61
CA GLY A 145 9.03 -12.33 15.62
C GLY A 145 10.42 -11.90 15.07
N PRO A 146 10.87 -12.43 13.92
CA PRO A 146 12.15 -12.07 13.33
C PRO A 146 12.22 -10.68 12.68
N THR A 147 11.14 -9.90 12.58
CA THR A 147 11.17 -8.57 11.95
C THR A 147 11.73 -7.49 12.87
N ALA A 148 11.75 -7.72 14.18
CA ALA A 148 12.31 -6.78 15.14
C ALA A 148 13.81 -6.55 14.85
N GLY A 149 14.23 -5.29 14.86
CA GLY A 149 15.58 -4.88 14.51
C GLY A 149 15.82 -4.69 13.01
N SER A 150 14.83 -4.97 12.14
CA SER A 150 14.90 -4.55 10.74
C SER A 150 15.05 -3.03 10.68
N SER A 151 15.79 -2.53 9.69
CA SER A 151 15.90 -1.08 9.48
C SER A 151 15.01 -0.64 8.34
N ALA A 152 14.52 0.59 8.43
CA ALA A 152 13.78 1.24 7.38
C ALA A 152 14.18 2.72 7.37
N GLY A 153 13.92 3.42 6.28
CA GLY A 153 14.24 4.83 6.20
C GLY A 153 13.63 5.46 4.99
N PHE A 154 13.56 6.79 5.00
CA PHE A 154 13.07 7.52 3.85
C PHE A 154 13.77 8.87 3.70
N ALA A 155 13.88 9.32 2.46
CA ALA A 155 14.35 10.64 2.14
C ALA A 155 13.17 11.61 1.97
N THR A 156 13.35 12.86 2.38
CA THR A 156 12.35 13.92 2.27
C THR A 156 12.90 15.15 1.57
N THR A 157 12.02 15.95 0.98
CA THR A 157 12.30 17.35 0.59
C THR A 157 12.29 18.27 1.82
N PRO A 158 12.75 19.54 1.72
CA PRO A 158 12.62 20.52 2.82
C PRO A 158 11.17 20.75 3.29
N SER A 159 10.21 20.57 2.37
CA SER A 159 8.77 20.66 2.66
C SER A 159 8.21 19.41 3.37
N GLY A 160 9.00 18.35 3.52
CA GLY A 160 8.59 17.09 4.13
C GLY A 160 7.97 16.08 3.16
N ALA A 161 8.09 16.26 1.85
CA ALA A 161 7.59 15.29 0.87
C ALA A 161 8.54 14.11 0.79
N VAL A 162 8.04 12.88 0.93
CA VAL A 162 8.86 11.67 0.86
C VAL A 162 9.21 11.38 -0.61
N THR A 163 10.48 11.06 -0.88
CA THR A 163 10.98 10.81 -2.26
C THR A 163 11.44 9.37 -2.50
N ALA A 164 11.79 8.65 -1.43
CA ALA A 164 12.21 7.25 -1.50
C ALA A 164 11.95 6.58 -0.15
N LEU A 165 11.54 5.31 -0.18
CA LEU A 165 11.40 4.44 0.99
C LEU A 165 12.38 3.28 0.86
N THR A 166 13.29 3.12 1.81
CA THR A 166 14.22 2.00 1.89
C THR A 166 13.85 1.10 3.06
N ILE A 167 13.82 -0.20 2.83
CA ILE A 167 13.53 -1.22 3.84
C ILE A 167 14.62 -2.27 3.76
N ASP A 168 15.31 -2.48 4.88
CA ASP A 168 16.33 -3.51 5.05
C ASP A 168 15.82 -4.52 6.07
N PRO A 169 15.14 -5.57 5.60
CA PRO A 169 14.55 -6.58 6.47
C PRO A 169 15.66 -7.36 7.17
N SER A 170 15.39 -7.77 8.42
CA SER A 170 16.21 -8.78 9.10
C SER A 170 16.39 -10.01 8.21
N PRO A 171 17.58 -10.63 8.13
CA PRO A 171 17.82 -11.80 7.30
C PRO A 171 16.94 -13.01 7.67
N ASP A 172 16.43 -13.03 8.90
CA ASP A 172 15.53 -14.07 9.41
C ASP A 172 14.04 -13.73 9.16
N ALA A 173 13.73 -12.56 8.58
CA ALA A 173 12.37 -12.15 8.28
C ALA A 173 11.77 -13.02 7.17
N ARG A 174 10.58 -13.54 7.44
CA ARG A 174 9.83 -14.35 6.48
C ARG A 174 9.13 -13.44 5.47
N ASP A 175 8.96 -13.90 4.23
CA ASP A 175 8.36 -13.09 3.15
C ASP A 175 6.99 -12.52 3.49
N ILE A 176 6.12 -13.28 4.16
CA ILE A 176 4.79 -12.80 4.56
C ILE A 176 4.87 -11.61 5.55
N ALA A 177 5.85 -11.64 6.46
CA ALA A 177 6.07 -10.58 7.44
C ALA A 177 6.73 -9.36 6.79
N ARG A 178 7.71 -9.60 5.90
CA ARG A 178 8.36 -8.57 5.10
C ARG A 178 7.33 -7.82 4.24
N SER A 179 6.49 -8.54 3.50
CA SER A 179 5.44 -7.94 2.67
C SER A 179 4.44 -7.10 3.49
N ALA A 180 4.02 -7.59 4.67
CA ALA A 180 3.13 -6.83 5.55
C ALA A 180 3.77 -5.52 6.05
N VAL A 181 5.06 -5.54 6.42
CA VAL A 181 5.82 -4.34 6.82
C VAL A 181 5.99 -3.37 5.66
N GLU A 182 6.38 -3.87 4.48
CA GLU A 182 6.52 -3.07 3.25
C GLU A 182 5.20 -2.37 2.90
N GLN A 183 4.08 -3.08 2.97
CA GLN A 183 2.76 -2.51 2.71
C GLN A 183 2.39 -1.44 3.75
N ALA A 184 2.60 -1.70 5.04
CA ALA A 184 2.28 -0.75 6.11
C ALA A 184 3.08 0.56 5.97
N LEU A 185 4.39 0.46 5.73
CA LEU A 185 5.25 1.63 5.54
C LEU A 185 4.90 2.40 4.26
N SER A 186 4.62 1.68 3.16
CA SER A 186 4.19 2.30 1.90
C SER A 186 2.88 3.07 2.06
N GLN A 187 1.90 2.49 2.77
CA GLN A 187 0.65 3.16 3.08
C GLN A 187 0.90 4.44 3.88
N ALA A 188 1.78 4.42 4.87
CA ALA A 188 2.09 5.59 5.68
C ALA A 188 2.76 6.71 4.86
N VAL A 189 3.68 6.36 3.95
CA VAL A 189 4.36 7.30 3.05
C VAL A 189 3.35 8.06 2.17
N TYR A 190 2.37 7.37 1.58
CA TYR A 190 1.32 8.02 0.78
C TYR A 190 0.31 8.84 1.60
N ARG A 191 0.47 8.90 2.92
CA ARG A 191 -0.31 9.75 3.85
C ARG A 191 0.51 10.92 4.41
N ALA A 192 1.77 11.06 4.01
CA ALA A 192 2.56 12.24 4.36
C ALA A 192 1.92 13.52 3.83
N VAL A 193 2.04 14.60 4.59
CA VAL A 193 1.50 15.92 4.25
C VAL A 193 2.65 16.93 4.22
N PRO A 194 3.31 17.10 3.06
CA PRO A 194 4.29 18.17 2.92
C PRO A 194 3.64 19.55 3.08
N PHE A 195 4.37 20.46 3.70
CA PHE A 195 3.95 21.86 3.88
C PHE A 195 4.23 22.69 2.62
N PRO A 196 3.45 23.76 2.37
CA PRO A 196 3.76 24.75 1.34
C PRO A 196 5.09 25.46 1.61
N ALA A 197 5.73 25.97 0.56
CA ALA A 197 6.95 26.77 0.68
C ALA A 197 6.68 28.20 1.17
N GLU A 198 5.44 28.65 1.00
CA GLU A 198 4.94 29.95 1.42
C GLU A 198 4.60 29.99 2.93
N PRO A 199 4.61 31.17 3.56
CA PRO A 199 4.17 31.31 4.94
C PRO A 199 2.69 30.96 5.11
N ILE A 200 2.40 30.11 6.10
CA ILE A 200 1.04 29.70 6.46
C ILE A 200 0.75 30.02 7.93
N GLY A 201 -0.52 30.29 8.23
CA GLY A 201 -1.03 30.43 9.59
C GLY A 201 -2.33 29.64 9.77
N VAL A 202 -2.91 29.69 10.97
CA VAL A 202 -4.11 28.91 11.29
C VAL A 202 -5.24 29.19 10.29
N GLY A 203 -5.90 28.14 9.81
CA GLY A 203 -6.90 28.17 8.75
C GLY A 203 -6.32 28.05 7.34
N ALA A 204 -5.00 27.98 7.18
CA ALA A 204 -4.37 27.78 5.88
C ALA A 204 -4.84 26.47 5.24
N ARG A 205 -4.98 26.49 3.91
CA ARG A 205 -5.39 25.35 3.11
C ARG A 205 -4.44 25.19 1.92
N TRP A 206 -4.04 23.95 1.65
CA TRP A 206 -3.23 23.61 0.49
C TRP A 206 -3.60 22.24 -0.06
N THR A 207 -3.22 22.00 -1.30
CA THR A 207 -3.37 20.70 -1.95
C THR A 207 -2.02 20.02 -2.11
N VAL A 208 -2.02 18.71 -1.93
CA VAL A 208 -0.89 17.82 -2.18
C VAL A 208 -1.33 16.80 -3.23
N THR A 209 -0.69 16.81 -4.39
CA THR A 209 -1.03 15.94 -5.52
C THR A 209 0.12 15.00 -5.83
N GLN A 210 -0.17 13.71 -5.96
CA GLN A 210 0.82 12.67 -6.29
C GLN A 210 0.18 11.49 -7.00
N GLU A 211 0.96 10.78 -7.82
CA GLU A 211 0.58 9.47 -8.34
C GLU A 211 0.73 8.40 -7.24
N VAL A 212 -0.24 7.49 -7.13
CA VAL A 212 -0.19 6.33 -6.25
C VAL A 212 -0.39 5.09 -7.09
N VAL A 213 0.58 4.19 -7.05
CA VAL A 213 0.48 2.89 -7.72
C VAL A 213 0.01 1.85 -6.72
N SER A 214 -1.22 1.37 -6.89
CA SER A 214 -1.83 0.33 -6.05
C SER A 214 -2.60 -0.67 -6.91
N GLY A 215 -1.87 -1.35 -7.81
CA GLY A 215 -2.44 -2.23 -8.84
C GLY A 215 -3.06 -1.47 -10.03
N ILE A 216 -3.51 -0.24 -9.82
CA ILE A 216 -3.90 0.77 -10.83
C ILE A 216 -3.10 2.05 -10.53
N SER A 217 -2.73 2.81 -11.56
CA SER A 217 -2.20 4.18 -11.40
C SER A 217 -3.33 5.14 -11.04
N LEU A 218 -3.21 5.78 -9.88
CA LEU A 218 -4.19 6.69 -9.32
C LEU A 218 -3.58 8.07 -9.14
N LEU A 219 -4.30 9.11 -9.53
CA LEU A 219 -4.01 10.46 -9.09
C LEU A 219 -4.64 10.69 -7.72
N GLN A 220 -3.82 10.86 -6.69
CA GLN A 220 -4.27 11.25 -5.36
C GLN A 220 -4.16 12.77 -5.20
N THR A 221 -5.25 13.39 -4.75
CA THR A 221 -5.25 14.77 -4.25
C THR A 221 -5.65 14.78 -2.79
N THR A 222 -4.76 15.29 -1.94
CA THR A 222 -5.01 15.54 -0.53
C THR A 222 -5.18 17.03 -0.30
N THR A 223 -6.35 17.47 0.16
CA THR A 223 -6.56 18.82 0.68
C THR A 223 -6.22 18.83 2.17
N ALA A 224 -5.22 19.60 2.56
CA ALA A 224 -4.80 19.79 3.94
C ALA A 224 -5.29 21.14 4.47
N THR A 225 -5.71 21.19 5.72
CA THR A 225 -6.11 22.41 6.43
C THR A 225 -5.40 22.49 7.79
N LEU A 226 -4.63 23.55 8.02
CA LEU A 226 -3.97 23.80 9.30
C LEU A 226 -5.00 24.29 10.32
N THR A 227 -5.33 23.47 11.31
CA THR A 227 -6.34 23.82 12.33
C THR A 227 -5.73 24.42 13.58
N SER A 228 -4.49 24.08 13.90
CA SER A 228 -3.72 24.70 14.99
C SER A 228 -2.21 24.64 14.73
N PHE A 229 -1.47 25.57 15.32
CA PHE A 229 -0.01 25.57 15.29
C PHE A 229 0.53 26.10 16.63
N ASP A 230 0.71 25.18 17.57
CA ASP A 230 0.99 25.48 18.98
C ASP A 230 2.28 24.78 19.39
N ASP A 231 3.19 25.52 20.03
CA ASP A 231 4.49 25.00 20.50
C ASP A 231 5.30 24.24 19.42
N GLY A 232 5.20 24.69 18.15
CA GLY A 232 5.87 24.06 17.00
C GLY A 232 5.15 22.82 16.45
N VAL A 233 4.00 22.46 17.01
CA VAL A 233 3.18 21.32 16.57
C VAL A 233 2.00 21.80 15.72
N ALA A 234 1.99 21.37 14.47
CA ALA A 234 0.87 21.55 13.55
C ALA A 234 -0.19 20.46 13.75
N THR A 235 -1.45 20.86 13.90
CA THR A 235 -2.59 19.97 13.72
C THR A 235 -3.18 20.21 12.34
N VAL A 236 -3.20 19.17 11.51
CA VAL A 236 -3.60 19.27 10.09
C VAL A 236 -4.73 18.29 9.82
N ASP A 237 -5.89 18.83 9.44
CA ASP A 237 -6.98 18.02 8.90
C ASP A 237 -6.71 17.72 7.43
N VAL A 238 -7.00 16.50 7.00
CA VAL A 238 -6.82 16.07 5.62
C VAL A 238 -8.12 15.53 5.04
N ALA A 239 -8.35 15.83 3.76
CA ALA A 239 -9.37 15.20 2.93
C ALA A 239 -8.69 14.66 1.67
N VAL A 240 -8.85 13.38 1.40
CA VAL A 240 -8.20 12.66 0.29
C VAL A 240 -9.24 12.30 -0.76
N THR A 241 -8.88 12.47 -2.02
CA THR A 241 -9.62 11.92 -3.16
C THR A 241 -8.64 11.21 -4.08
N GLN A 242 -9.03 10.04 -4.59
CA GLN A 242 -8.26 9.32 -5.61
C GLN A 242 -9.10 9.11 -6.85
N SER A 243 -8.50 9.31 -8.01
CA SER A 243 -9.10 9.03 -9.32
C SER A 243 -8.16 8.19 -10.17
N PRO A 244 -8.66 7.22 -10.95
CA PRO A 244 -7.84 6.51 -11.92
C PRO A 244 -7.31 7.47 -12.97
N GLU A 245 -6.06 7.29 -13.39
CA GLU A 245 -5.49 8.05 -14.49
C GLU A 245 -5.95 7.54 -15.86
N GLU A 246 -6.29 6.25 -15.93
CA GLU A 246 -6.80 5.59 -17.12
C GLU A 246 -8.18 4.98 -16.85
N PRO A 247 -9.08 4.91 -17.85
CA PRO A 247 -10.39 4.29 -17.70
C PRO A 247 -10.33 2.74 -17.74
N ILE A 248 -9.14 2.17 -17.85
CA ILE A 248 -8.89 0.74 -17.98
C ILE A 248 -7.89 0.31 -16.90
N TRP A 249 -8.25 -0.75 -16.18
CA TRP A 249 -7.31 -1.48 -15.33
C TRP A 249 -6.68 -2.63 -16.11
N GLN A 250 -5.36 -2.62 -16.24
CA GLN A 250 -4.60 -3.77 -16.73
C GLN A 250 -4.34 -4.73 -15.57
N LEU A 251 -4.88 -5.94 -15.66
CA LEU A 251 -4.69 -6.95 -14.62
C LEU A 251 -3.23 -7.42 -14.62
N PRO A 252 -2.67 -7.77 -13.44
CA PRO A 252 -1.32 -8.33 -13.34
C PRO A 252 -1.12 -9.57 -14.20
N ASP A 253 0.13 -9.89 -14.51
CA ASP A 253 0.53 -11.12 -15.22
C ASP A 253 -0.17 -11.34 -16.57
N GLU A 254 -0.46 -10.24 -17.28
CA GLU A 254 -1.14 -10.25 -18.59
C GLU A 254 -2.50 -10.97 -18.58
N GLN A 255 -3.18 -11.00 -17.44
CA GLN A 255 -4.47 -11.68 -17.26
C GLN A 255 -5.66 -10.97 -17.94
N GLY A 256 -5.41 -9.86 -18.62
CA GLY A 256 -6.39 -9.11 -19.40
C GLY A 256 -6.61 -7.69 -18.88
N THR A 257 -7.75 -7.10 -19.24
CA THR A 257 -8.09 -5.72 -18.88
C THR A 257 -9.54 -5.61 -18.44
N LEU A 258 -9.81 -4.77 -17.45
CA LEU A 258 -11.16 -4.40 -17.05
C LEU A 258 -11.40 -2.91 -17.29
N ASN A 259 -12.57 -2.56 -17.81
CA ASN A 259 -13.02 -1.17 -17.88
C ASN A 259 -13.44 -0.70 -16.49
N ILE A 260 -13.02 0.49 -16.08
CA ILE A 260 -13.44 1.11 -14.82
C ILE A 260 -14.78 1.83 -15.06
N GLU A 261 -15.88 1.25 -14.56
CA GLU A 261 -17.22 1.82 -14.72
C GLU A 261 -17.51 2.91 -13.68
N SER A 262 -17.05 2.68 -12.45
CA SER A 262 -17.13 3.67 -11.37
C SER A 262 -15.95 3.50 -10.43
N PHE A 263 -15.40 4.61 -9.96
CA PHE A 263 -14.32 4.61 -8.99
C PHE A 263 -14.55 5.73 -7.98
N VAL A 264 -14.95 5.35 -6.77
CA VAL A 264 -15.12 6.27 -5.65
C VAL A 264 -14.10 5.89 -4.60
N MET A 265 -13.13 6.76 -4.38
CA MET A 265 -12.13 6.62 -3.31
C MET A 265 -11.94 7.97 -2.65
N THR A 266 -12.40 8.06 -1.41
CA THR A 266 -12.33 9.29 -0.61
C THR A 266 -11.83 8.97 0.78
N GLY A 267 -11.26 9.96 1.45
CA GLY A 267 -10.72 9.77 2.78
C GLY A 267 -10.69 11.04 3.59
N GLN A 268 -10.59 10.88 4.89
CA GLN A 268 -10.44 11.98 5.83
C GLN A 268 -9.54 11.56 6.98
N GLY A 269 -9.00 12.54 7.68
CA GLY A 269 -8.16 12.29 8.83
C GLY A 269 -7.63 13.56 9.46
N GLN A 270 -6.82 13.37 10.48
CA GLN A 270 -6.07 14.42 11.14
C GLN A 270 -4.68 13.90 11.49
N LEU A 271 -3.66 14.74 11.34
CA LEU A 271 -2.29 14.45 11.74
C LEU A 271 -1.78 15.54 12.67
N ARG A 272 -0.97 15.15 13.65
CA ARG A 272 -0.15 16.04 14.48
C ARG A 272 1.30 15.93 14.05
N ILE A 273 1.88 17.04 13.61
CA ILE A 273 3.19 17.07 12.97
C ILE A 273 4.04 18.13 13.66
N ASP A 274 5.19 17.71 14.18
CA ASP A 274 6.27 18.61 14.60
C ASP A 274 7.37 18.53 13.52
N PRO A 275 7.63 19.61 12.76
CA PRO A 275 8.64 19.62 11.69
C PRO A 275 10.07 19.34 12.18
N SER A 276 10.32 19.39 13.49
CA SER A 276 11.59 19.00 14.10
C SER A 276 11.70 17.51 14.43
N LYS A 277 10.65 16.73 14.16
CA LYS A 277 10.58 15.30 14.44
C LYS A 277 10.54 14.49 13.14
N PRO A 278 11.20 13.31 13.10
CA PRO A 278 11.25 12.48 11.90
C PRO A 278 9.90 11.90 11.47
N LEU A 279 8.98 11.68 12.40
CA LEU A 279 7.67 11.05 12.18
C LEU A 279 6.53 11.88 12.77
N PRO A 280 5.29 11.70 12.30
CA PRO A 280 4.12 12.31 12.95
C PRO A 280 4.06 11.99 14.45
N LEU A 281 3.63 12.96 15.25
CA LEU A 281 3.40 12.76 16.69
C LEU A 281 2.15 11.94 16.98
N GLY A 282 1.22 11.90 16.02
CA GLY A 282 0.04 11.07 16.11
C GLY A 282 -1.03 11.46 15.08
N GLY A 283 -2.13 10.72 15.10
CA GLY A 283 -3.30 10.98 14.27
C GLY A 283 -3.65 9.81 13.35
N THR A 284 -4.76 9.93 12.65
CA THR A 284 -5.31 8.86 11.82
C THR A 284 -5.78 9.41 10.49
N VAL A 285 -5.51 8.69 9.40
CA VAL A 285 -6.04 8.98 8.07
C VAL A 285 -6.61 7.70 7.49
N ALA A 286 -7.90 7.74 7.11
CA ALA A 286 -8.60 6.64 6.46
C ALA A 286 -9.00 7.04 5.04
N VAL A 287 -8.81 6.14 4.08
CA VAL A 287 -9.22 6.31 2.67
C VAL A 287 -9.88 5.04 2.18
N GLY A 288 -11.08 5.15 1.63
CA GLY A 288 -11.82 4.02 1.11
C GLY A 288 -12.97 4.40 0.19
N GLY A 289 -13.65 3.37 -0.30
CA GLY A 289 -14.83 3.51 -1.13
C GLY A 289 -15.03 2.31 -2.06
N ASP A 290 -15.94 2.50 -3.01
CA ASP A 290 -16.44 1.46 -3.89
C ASP A 290 -15.92 1.65 -5.33
N GLN A 291 -15.55 0.54 -5.95
CA GLN A 291 -15.14 0.46 -7.34
C GLN A 291 -15.96 -0.60 -8.08
N VAL A 292 -16.25 -0.32 -9.36
CA VAL A 292 -16.92 -1.25 -10.25
C VAL A 292 -16.12 -1.34 -11.54
N TYR A 293 -15.75 -2.57 -11.89
CA TYR A 293 -15.00 -2.91 -13.07
C TYR A 293 -15.81 -3.87 -13.95
N ARG A 294 -15.69 -3.75 -15.27
CA ARG A 294 -16.35 -4.63 -16.24
C ARG A 294 -15.35 -5.23 -17.21
N ASP A 295 -15.44 -6.53 -17.42
CA ASP A 295 -14.67 -7.19 -18.47
C ASP A 295 -15.11 -6.70 -19.86
N ALA A 296 -14.15 -6.34 -20.71
CA ALA A 296 -14.44 -5.73 -22.02
C ALA A 296 -15.08 -6.71 -23.01
N ASN A 297 -14.92 -8.03 -22.81
CA ASN A 297 -15.33 -9.06 -23.74
C ASN A 297 -16.59 -9.83 -23.26
N SER A 298 -17.12 -9.49 -22.10
CA SER A 298 -18.26 -10.18 -21.48
C SER A 298 -19.13 -9.20 -20.67
N GLN A 299 -20.15 -9.73 -19.99
CA GLN A 299 -20.98 -8.95 -19.07
C GLN A 299 -20.50 -9.06 -17.61
N THR A 300 -19.40 -9.77 -17.37
CA THR A 300 -18.87 -10.00 -16.03
C THR A 300 -18.44 -8.68 -15.39
N THR A 301 -18.90 -8.47 -14.16
CA THR A 301 -18.64 -7.27 -13.37
C THR A 301 -17.94 -7.65 -12.08
N LEU A 302 -16.86 -6.96 -11.74
CA LEU A 302 -16.18 -7.03 -10.45
C LEU A 302 -16.54 -5.78 -9.64
N LYS A 303 -17.19 -5.97 -8.50
CA LYS A 303 -17.40 -4.92 -7.50
C LYS A 303 -16.36 -5.08 -6.41
N GLN A 304 -15.74 -3.98 -6.01
CA GLN A 304 -14.77 -3.97 -4.94
C GLN A 304 -15.11 -2.84 -3.96
N THR A 305 -15.00 -3.14 -2.66
CA THR A 305 -15.02 -2.13 -1.60
C THR A 305 -13.69 -2.22 -0.88
N THR A 306 -13.00 -1.08 -0.77
CA THR A 306 -11.68 -1.00 -0.16
C THR A 306 -11.66 0.06 0.93
N SER A 307 -10.96 -0.20 2.03
CA SER A 307 -10.62 0.81 3.04
C SER A 307 -9.18 0.62 3.50
N ASN A 308 -8.43 1.71 3.65
CA ASN A 308 -7.08 1.73 4.19
C ASN A 308 -6.99 2.77 5.28
N THR A 309 -6.51 2.37 6.45
CA THR A 309 -6.35 3.25 7.61
C THR A 309 -4.91 3.22 8.08
N VAL A 310 -4.33 4.40 8.27
CA VAL A 310 -3.03 4.59 8.90
C VAL A 310 -3.21 5.40 10.16
N THR A 311 -2.66 4.93 11.29
CA THR A 311 -2.65 5.63 12.57
C THR A 311 -1.23 5.74 13.11
N TRP A 312 -0.90 6.91 13.66
CA TRP A 312 0.33 7.19 14.40
C TRP A 312 0.00 7.45 15.88
N SER A 313 0.85 6.96 16.78
CA SER A 313 0.78 7.25 18.23
C SER A 313 2.13 7.13 18.93
#